data_AF-A0A0C3BYK0-F1
#
_entry.id   AF-A0A0C3BYK0-F1
#
_cell.length_a   1.000
_cell.length_b   1.000
_cell.length_c   1.000
_cell.angle_alpha   90.00
_cell.angle_beta   90.00
_cell.angle_gamma   90.00
#
_symmetry.space_group_name_H-M   'P 1'
#
loop_
_entity.id
_entity.type
_entity.pdbx_description
1 polymer ?
#
loop_
_entity_poly.entity_id
_entity_poly.type
_entity_poly.pdbx_seq_one_letter_code
_entity_poly.pdbx_strand_id
1 'polypeptide(L)'
;MLTFFLLVFSRGTDLDPGKDSIRNEAIPKSAARVFNAQAIRDEWKEKKRKHDEDEDGHGGKRRKTGTSGEPARGPKSDKKKISLTIRPGESMQHFNRRVEDDLRPLVKSAAQSARALSRNVAREEHEARLAAKKAKKEKGKPSVSETPSKPRDHSPPPPEDKFTGRVKEFQTSSSSAPKRLNDVAQAPPEFKKLPRGASSAIGKRDAVLSMSQKVMMEQEREKAIVRYRELKASRRQAGDVGDKAEADA
;
A
#
# COMPACT_ATOMS: atom_id res chain seq x y z
N MET A 1 41.49 46.05 33.02
CA MET A 1 41.33 44.58 33.07
C MET A 1 40.49 44.17 31.87
N LEU A 2 41.12 43.69 30.78
CA LEU A 2 40.42 43.15 29.61
C LEU A 2 40.58 41.62 29.62
N THR A 3 39.48 40.91 29.80
CA THR A 3 39.40 39.45 29.67
C THR A 3 39.30 39.08 28.20
N PHE A 4 40.37 38.49 27.65
CA PHE A 4 40.36 37.82 26.35
C PHE A 4 39.56 36.51 26.45
N PHE A 5 38.41 36.45 25.77
CA PHE A 5 37.64 35.22 25.61
C PHE A 5 38.14 34.51 24.34
N LEU A 6 38.99 33.50 24.51
CA LEU A 6 39.51 32.69 23.40
C LEU A 6 38.44 31.66 23.00
N LEU A 7 37.68 31.96 21.94
CA LEU A 7 36.72 31.03 21.34
C LEU A 7 37.48 30.01 20.46
N VAL A 8 37.82 28.84 21.01
CA VAL A 8 38.38 27.72 20.24
C VAL A 8 37.26 27.06 19.43
N PHE A 9 37.25 27.31 18.14
CA PHE A 9 36.38 26.66 17.16
C PHE A 9 36.95 25.29 16.81
N SER A 10 36.41 24.22 17.39
CA SER A 10 36.81 22.84 17.08
C SER A 10 36.44 22.48 15.64
N ARG A 11 37.41 22.61 14.73
CA ARG A 11 37.35 22.11 13.35
C ARG A 11 37.16 20.58 13.39
N GLY A 12 36.15 20.08 12.68
CA GLY A 12 35.91 18.66 12.51
C GLY A 12 37.16 17.96 11.99
N THR A 13 37.65 16.99 12.74
CA THR A 13 38.76 16.13 12.36
C THR A 13 38.28 15.19 11.26
N ASP A 14 38.69 15.47 10.02
CA ASP A 14 38.69 14.48 8.93
C ASP A 14 39.78 13.46 9.27
N LEU A 15 39.42 12.45 10.06
CA LEU A 15 40.31 11.36 10.42
C LEU A 15 40.40 10.43 9.20
N ASP A 16 41.60 10.32 8.62
CA ASP A 16 41.89 9.29 7.62
C ASP A 16 41.41 7.92 8.12
N PRO A 17 40.87 7.05 7.24
CA PRO A 17 40.46 5.72 7.63
C PRO A 17 41.65 5.01 8.28
N GLY A 18 41.49 4.71 9.58
CA GLY A 18 42.54 4.12 10.40
C GLY A 18 43.04 2.78 9.83
N LYS A 19 44.10 2.25 10.44
CA LYS A 19 44.81 1.03 10.03
C LYS A 19 43.93 -0.24 9.96
N ASP A 20 42.66 -0.14 10.35
CA ASP A 20 41.55 -1.08 10.15
C ASP A 20 41.04 -1.09 8.69
N SER A 21 41.95 -1.10 7.72
CA SER A 21 41.59 -1.33 6.32
C SER A 21 41.11 -2.78 6.18
N ILE A 22 40.10 -3.00 5.32
CA ILE A 22 39.44 -4.30 5.04
C ILE A 22 40.43 -5.47 4.83
N ARG A 23 41.68 -5.17 4.48
CA ARG A 23 42.77 -6.13 4.26
C ARG A 23 43.39 -6.72 5.54
N ASN A 24 43.29 -6.04 6.68
CA ASN A 24 43.90 -6.47 7.96
C ASN A 24 42.87 -6.99 8.98
N GLU A 25 41.56 -6.94 8.67
CA GLU A 25 40.51 -7.45 9.54
C GLU A 25 40.49 -8.99 9.46
N ALA A 26 40.59 -9.68 10.61
CA ALA A 26 40.53 -11.15 10.68
C ALA A 26 39.22 -11.72 10.09
N ILE A 27 38.13 -10.96 10.19
CA ILE A 27 36.84 -11.25 9.54
C ILE A 27 36.33 -9.93 8.94
N PRO A 28 36.20 -9.82 7.61
CA PRO A 28 35.63 -8.63 6.98
C PRO A 28 34.23 -8.35 7.50
N LYS A 29 33.88 -7.07 7.71
CA LYS A 29 32.52 -6.64 8.14
C LYS A 29 31.38 -7.26 7.34
N SER A 30 31.56 -7.51 6.04
CA SER A 30 30.58 -8.21 5.20
C SER A 30 30.37 -9.66 5.63
N ALA A 31 31.45 -10.40 5.89
CA ALA A 31 31.41 -11.77 6.38
C ALA A 31 30.89 -11.86 7.83
N ALA A 32 31.27 -10.91 8.69
CA ALA A 32 30.78 -10.84 10.07
C ALA A 32 29.24 -10.71 10.13
N ARG A 33 28.63 -9.97 9.20
CA ARG A 33 27.16 -9.88 9.08
C ARG A 33 26.52 -11.21 8.66
N VAL A 34 27.21 -12.00 7.84
CA VAL A 34 26.73 -13.31 7.39
C VAL A 34 26.84 -14.33 8.52
N PHE A 35 27.98 -14.38 9.23
CA PHE A 35 28.16 -15.27 10.38
C PHE A 35 27.19 -14.94 11.53
N ASN A 36 26.95 -13.64 11.79
CA ASN A 36 26.00 -13.20 12.82
C ASN A 36 24.55 -13.16 12.32
N ALA A 37 24.26 -13.57 11.08
CA ALA A 37 22.92 -13.44 10.49
C ALA A 37 21.85 -14.20 11.28
N GLN A 38 22.20 -15.35 11.86
CA GLN A 38 21.28 -16.14 12.68
C GLN A 38 20.97 -15.42 14.00
N ALA A 39 22.00 -14.96 14.72
CA ALA A 39 21.83 -14.17 15.94
C ALA A 39 21.02 -12.89 15.70
N ILE A 40 21.27 -12.18 14.60
CA ILE A 40 20.51 -10.97 14.21
C ILE A 40 19.04 -11.30 13.93
N ARG A 41 18.76 -12.44 13.27
CA ARG A 41 17.38 -12.88 13.00
C ARG A 41 16.66 -13.27 14.28
N ASP A 42 17.34 -13.95 15.18
CA ASP A 42 16.75 -14.41 16.44
C ASP A 42 16.55 -13.23 17.40
N GLU A 43 17.51 -12.31 17.50
CA GLU A 43 17.34 -11.03 18.21
C GLU A 43 16.20 -10.21 17.61
N TRP A 44 16.04 -10.18 16.29
CA TRP A 44 14.93 -9.48 15.65
C TRP A 44 13.57 -10.13 15.95
N LYS A 45 13.51 -11.47 15.95
CA LYS A 45 12.29 -12.20 16.33
C LYS A 45 11.94 -11.99 17.79
N GLU A 46 12.93 -12.06 18.69
CA GLU A 46 12.73 -11.80 20.12
C GLU A 46 12.32 -10.36 20.38
N LYS A 47 12.98 -9.40 19.72
CA LYS A 47 12.61 -7.98 19.79
C LYS A 47 11.23 -7.73 19.23
N LYS A 48 10.84 -8.43 18.16
CA LYS A 48 9.49 -8.35 17.61
C LYS A 48 8.45 -8.96 18.56
N ARG A 49 8.75 -10.10 19.19
CA ARG A 49 7.86 -10.72 20.19
C ARG A 49 7.71 -9.84 21.43
N LYS A 50 8.82 -9.28 21.94
CA LYS A 50 8.81 -8.31 23.05
C LYS A 50 8.09 -7.01 22.67
N HIS A 51 8.29 -6.51 21.44
CA HIS A 51 7.56 -5.35 20.95
C HIS A 51 6.06 -5.64 20.83
N ASP A 52 5.64 -6.81 20.34
CA ASP A 52 4.21 -7.18 20.31
C ASP A 52 3.63 -7.37 21.73
N GLU A 53 4.42 -7.79 22.72
CA GLU A 53 4.02 -7.87 24.14
C GLU A 53 3.98 -6.49 24.84
N ASP A 54 4.77 -5.52 24.40
CA ASP A 54 4.81 -4.14 24.92
C ASP A 54 3.93 -3.14 24.11
N GLU A 55 3.45 -3.51 22.91
CA GLU A 55 2.70 -2.66 21.97
C GLU A 55 1.17 -2.67 22.21
N ASP A 56 0.75 -2.80 23.47
CA ASP A 56 -0.43 -2.08 23.95
C ASP A 56 -0.12 -0.60 24.27
N GLY A 57 1.14 -0.16 24.15
CA GLY A 57 1.50 1.24 24.24
C GLY A 57 2.88 1.59 23.69
N HIS A 58 2.92 2.36 22.61
CA HIS A 58 4.09 3.04 22.01
C HIS A 58 4.89 2.29 20.93
N GLY A 59 4.36 2.35 19.70
CA GLY A 59 5.13 2.14 18.48
C GLY A 59 6.38 3.04 18.40
N GLY A 60 7.53 2.38 18.18
CA GLY A 60 8.87 2.95 18.19
C GLY A 60 9.08 4.14 17.25
N LYS A 61 9.19 5.34 17.83
CA LYS A 61 9.70 6.56 17.19
C LYS A 61 11.20 6.38 16.92
N ARG A 62 11.60 6.15 15.66
CA ARG A 62 13.00 6.30 15.23
C ARG A 62 13.41 7.75 15.51
N ARG A 63 14.32 7.94 16.48
CA ARG A 63 14.93 9.20 16.86
C ARG A 63 15.56 9.86 15.62
N LYS A 64 14.97 10.95 15.14
CA LYS A 64 15.67 11.97 14.35
C LYS A 64 16.17 13.00 15.35
N THR A 65 17.48 13.02 15.55
CA THR A 65 18.21 14.03 16.29
C THR A 65 18.09 15.38 15.59
N GLY A 66 17.75 16.43 16.35
CA GLY A 66 17.89 17.83 15.92
C GLY A 66 16.73 18.75 16.31
N THR A 67 16.94 19.53 17.37
CA THR A 67 16.36 20.87 17.61
C THR A 67 15.03 20.95 18.38
N SER A 68 15.21 21.12 19.71
CA SER A 68 14.51 22.00 20.67
C SER A 68 12.98 22.15 20.64
N GLY A 69 12.35 21.70 21.73
CA GLY A 69 11.04 22.17 22.18
C GLY A 69 10.27 21.16 23.02
N GLU A 70 10.65 21.02 24.31
CA GLU A 70 9.86 20.69 25.52
C GLU A 70 8.72 19.62 25.53
N PRO A 71 8.39 19.05 26.71
CA PRO A 71 8.03 17.65 26.83
C PRO A 71 6.56 17.35 26.49
N ALA A 72 6.38 16.33 25.65
CA ALA A 72 5.10 15.68 25.42
C ALA A 72 4.61 15.03 26.72
N ARG A 73 3.65 15.68 27.38
CA ARG A 73 2.72 15.00 28.28
C ARG A 73 1.94 14.00 27.44
N GLY A 74 2.25 12.71 27.59
CA GLY A 74 1.37 11.64 27.12
C GLY A 74 0.02 11.77 27.83
N PRO A 75 -1.12 11.75 27.12
CA PRO A 75 -2.40 11.70 27.81
C PRO A 75 -2.80 10.23 27.97
N LYS A 76 -2.88 9.82 29.23
CA LYS A 76 -3.74 8.72 29.66
C LYS A 76 -5.12 8.92 29.04
N SER A 77 -5.63 7.86 28.45
CA SER A 77 -6.93 7.73 27.83
C SER A 77 -8.05 7.74 28.88
N ASP A 78 -8.26 8.87 29.54
CA ASP A 78 -9.52 9.11 30.21
C ASP A 78 -10.45 9.78 29.19
N LYS A 79 -11.58 9.11 28.91
CA LYS A 79 -12.69 9.62 28.09
C LYS A 79 -13.25 10.90 28.73
N LYS A 80 -12.51 12.01 28.66
CA LYS A 80 -13.07 13.34 28.93
C LYS A 80 -14.16 13.53 27.90
N LYS A 81 -15.41 13.61 28.36
CA LYS A 81 -16.53 14.07 27.55
C LYS A 81 -16.12 15.43 26.98
N ILE A 82 -15.79 15.44 25.69
CA ILE A 82 -15.35 16.64 24.98
C ILE A 82 -16.60 17.51 24.88
N SER A 83 -16.69 18.53 25.72
CA SER A 83 -17.77 19.50 25.66
C SER A 83 -17.58 20.35 24.40
N LEU A 84 -18.28 19.98 23.32
CA LEU A 84 -18.23 20.66 22.02
C LEU A 84 -19.10 21.93 22.03
N THR A 85 -18.82 22.84 22.97
CA THR A 85 -19.47 24.15 23.04
C THR A 85 -18.51 25.25 22.58
N ILE A 86 -19.07 26.29 21.99
CA ILE A 86 -18.33 27.51 21.62
C ILE A 86 -17.94 28.22 22.92
N ARG A 87 -16.66 28.53 23.08
CA ARG A 87 -16.18 29.29 24.25
C ARG A 87 -16.52 30.77 24.06
N PRO A 88 -16.81 31.51 25.15
CA PRO A 88 -17.06 32.95 25.03
C PRO A 88 -15.82 33.64 24.43
N GLY A 89 -16.04 34.47 23.40
CA GLY A 89 -14.97 35.18 22.69
C GLY A 89 -14.24 34.36 21.61
N GLU A 90 -14.61 33.09 21.41
CA GLU A 90 -14.06 32.27 20.34
C GLU A 90 -14.80 32.51 19.01
N SER A 91 -14.06 32.68 17.91
CA SER A 91 -14.67 32.71 16.58
C SER A 91 -15.08 31.30 16.13
N MET A 92 -16.13 31.21 15.31
CA MET A 92 -16.65 29.93 14.78
C MET A 92 -15.54 29.09 14.10
N GLN A 93 -14.60 29.74 13.42
CA GLN A 93 -13.47 29.07 12.77
C GLN A 93 -12.54 28.37 13.78
N HIS A 94 -12.29 28.99 14.93
CA HIS A 94 -11.43 28.42 15.95
C HIS A 94 -12.12 27.24 16.66
N PHE A 95 -13.43 27.34 16.86
CA PHE A 95 -14.25 26.24 17.36
C PHE A 95 -14.15 25.02 16.42
N ASN A 96 -14.37 25.21 15.12
CA ASN A 96 -14.28 24.13 14.14
C ASN A 96 -12.89 23.47 14.13
N ARG A 97 -11.81 24.25 14.18
CA ARG A 97 -10.45 23.70 14.29
C ARG A 97 -10.26 22.85 15.53
N ARG A 98 -10.75 23.29 16.69
CA ARG A 98 -10.67 22.51 17.93
C ARG A 98 -11.49 21.23 17.87
N VAL A 99 -12.71 21.30 17.34
CA VAL A 99 -13.56 20.11 17.15
C VAL A 99 -12.86 19.10 16.25
N GLU A 100 -12.27 19.55 15.15
CA GLU A 100 -11.49 18.70 14.26
C GLU A 100 -10.30 18.08 15.00
N ASP A 101 -9.47 18.86 15.68
CA ASP A 101 -8.29 18.36 16.38
C ASP A 101 -8.64 17.37 17.50
N ASP A 102 -9.76 17.56 18.19
CA ASP A 102 -10.27 16.67 19.24
C ASP A 102 -10.81 15.35 18.66
N LEU A 103 -11.48 15.38 17.51
CA LEU A 103 -12.05 14.19 16.85
C LEU A 103 -11.04 13.47 15.94
N ARG A 104 -9.99 14.15 15.49
CA ARG A 104 -8.99 13.63 14.54
C ARG A 104 -8.31 12.34 15.01
N PRO A 105 -7.90 12.17 16.29
CA PRO A 105 -7.32 10.93 16.76
C PRO A 105 -8.30 9.76 16.70
N LEU A 106 -9.58 10.00 17.04
CA LEU A 106 -10.64 8.99 17.02
C LEU A 106 -10.95 8.55 15.59
N VAL A 107 -11.10 9.50 14.67
CA VAL A 107 -11.31 9.20 13.25
C VAL A 107 -10.10 8.45 12.68
N LYS A 108 -8.88 8.85 13.04
CA LYS A 108 -7.64 8.19 12.60
C LYS A 108 -7.56 6.75 13.13
N SER A 109 -7.88 6.49 14.39
CA SER A 109 -7.85 5.15 14.97
C SER A 109 -8.92 4.25 14.35
N ALA A 110 -10.15 4.76 14.16
CA ALA A 110 -11.23 4.04 13.49
C ALA A 110 -10.88 3.72 12.01
N ALA A 111 -10.27 4.65 11.30
CA ALA A 111 -9.81 4.41 9.92
C ALA A 111 -8.69 3.37 9.86
N GLN A 112 -7.78 3.37 10.84
CA GLN A 112 -6.70 2.39 10.93
C GLN A 112 -7.24 0.99 11.26
N SER A 113 -8.17 0.87 12.20
CA SER A 113 -8.79 -0.41 12.57
C SER A 113 -9.61 -0.97 11.41
N ALA A 114 -10.40 -0.14 10.71
CA ALA A 114 -11.15 -0.56 9.53
C ALA A 114 -10.24 -1.11 8.42
N ARG A 115 -9.08 -0.48 8.18
CA ARG A 115 -8.08 -0.97 7.21
C ARG A 115 -7.42 -2.28 7.64
N ALA A 116 -7.24 -2.50 8.95
CA ALA A 116 -6.71 -3.76 9.45
C ALA A 116 -7.73 -4.89 9.24
N LEU A 117 -9.01 -4.64 9.57
CA LEU A 117 -10.09 -5.58 9.34
C LEU A 117 -10.24 -5.94 7.85
N SER A 118 -10.21 -4.94 6.96
CA SER A 118 -10.30 -5.21 5.51
C SER A 118 -9.15 -6.08 5.00
N ARG A 119 -7.95 -5.97 5.58
CA ARG A 119 -6.81 -6.82 5.23
C ARG A 119 -6.95 -8.24 5.78
N ASN A 120 -7.48 -8.39 6.99
CA ASN A 120 -7.71 -9.69 7.59
C ASN A 120 -8.77 -10.47 6.81
N VAL A 121 -9.89 -9.83 6.46
CA VAL A 121 -10.94 -10.41 5.61
C VAL A 121 -10.36 -10.86 4.26
N ALA A 122 -9.57 -10.02 3.59
CA ALA A 122 -8.95 -10.39 2.32
C ALA A 122 -7.97 -11.58 2.43
N ARG A 123 -7.29 -11.73 3.58
CA ARG A 123 -6.41 -12.89 3.85
C ARG A 123 -7.22 -14.14 4.10
N GLU A 124 -8.26 -14.07 4.93
CA GLU A 124 -9.16 -15.17 5.24
C GLU A 124 -9.88 -15.68 3.99
N GLU A 125 -10.36 -14.78 3.12
CA GLU A 125 -10.96 -15.15 1.84
C GLU A 125 -9.96 -15.87 0.92
N HIS A 126 -8.71 -15.40 0.88
CA HIS A 126 -7.65 -16.02 0.09
C HIS A 126 -7.30 -17.41 0.62
N GLU A 127 -7.16 -17.56 1.94
CA GLU A 127 -6.88 -18.85 2.60
C GLU A 127 -8.04 -19.84 2.42
N ALA A 128 -9.29 -19.39 2.57
CA ALA A 128 -10.48 -20.19 2.29
C ALA A 128 -10.53 -20.66 0.84
N ARG A 129 -10.17 -19.78 -0.11
CA ARG A 129 -10.09 -20.14 -1.54
C ARG A 129 -8.99 -21.18 -1.81
N LEU A 130 -7.85 -21.10 -1.11
CA LEU A 130 -6.79 -22.10 -1.21
C LEU A 130 -7.20 -23.44 -0.58
N ALA A 131 -7.85 -23.42 0.57
CA ALA A 131 -8.37 -24.63 1.23
C ALA A 131 -9.41 -25.35 0.36
N ALA A 132 -10.36 -24.60 -0.22
CA ALA A 132 -11.36 -25.16 -1.13
C ALA A 132 -10.73 -25.79 -2.39
N LYS A 133 -9.66 -25.20 -2.93
CA LYS A 133 -8.89 -25.78 -4.05
C LYS A 133 -8.16 -27.07 -3.66
N LYS A 134 -7.62 -27.16 -2.45
CA LYS A 134 -6.96 -28.38 -1.95
C LYS A 134 -7.96 -29.52 -1.75
N ALA A 135 -9.10 -29.26 -1.11
CA ALA A 135 -10.15 -30.26 -0.90
C ALA A 135 -10.72 -30.83 -2.22
N LYS A 136 -10.82 -30.00 -3.28
CA LYS A 136 -11.25 -30.47 -4.62
C LYS A 136 -10.22 -31.36 -5.32
N LYS A 137 -8.93 -31.20 -5.02
CA LYS A 137 -7.88 -32.07 -5.60
C LYS A 137 -7.83 -33.45 -4.94
N GLU A 138 -8.19 -33.57 -3.67
CA GLU A 138 -8.17 -34.85 -2.96
C GLU A 138 -9.39 -35.73 -3.26
N LYS A 139 -10.56 -35.15 -3.59
CA LYS A 139 -11.77 -35.90 -4.00
C LYS A 139 -11.83 -36.29 -5.49
N GLY A 140 -10.76 -36.06 -6.25
CA GLY A 140 -10.72 -36.23 -7.71
C GLY A 140 -9.70 -37.25 -8.24
N LYS A 141 -9.45 -38.36 -7.52
CA LYS A 141 -8.75 -39.54 -8.07
C LYS A 141 -9.78 -40.64 -8.37
N PRO A 142 -10.24 -40.82 -9.61
CA PRO A 142 -10.74 -42.12 -10.05
C PRO A 142 -9.54 -43.05 -10.23
N SER A 143 -9.57 -44.18 -9.51
CA SER A 143 -8.70 -45.32 -9.74
C SER A 143 -9.00 -45.93 -11.11
N VAL A 144 -8.06 -45.85 -12.04
CA VAL A 144 -8.02 -46.72 -13.23
C VAL A 144 -6.64 -47.37 -13.27
N SER A 145 -6.66 -48.69 -13.32
CA SER A 145 -5.58 -49.67 -13.25
C SER A 145 -4.70 -49.75 -14.51
N GLU A 146 -3.38 -49.93 -14.29
CA GLU A 146 -2.38 -50.83 -14.94
C GLU A 146 -2.55 -51.22 -16.44
N THR A 147 -1.60 -51.15 -17.40
CA THR A 147 -0.13 -51.42 -17.54
C THR A 147 0.36 -50.91 -18.95
N PRO A 148 1.59 -51.21 -19.50
CA PRO A 148 2.95 -50.88 -19.08
C PRO A 148 3.84 -50.15 -20.15
N SER A 149 4.93 -49.52 -19.66
CA SER A 149 6.25 -49.22 -20.27
C SER A 149 6.43 -48.73 -21.73
N LYS A 150 6.97 -47.51 -21.87
CA LYS A 150 7.97 -47.12 -22.90
C LYS A 150 8.96 -46.07 -22.31
N PRO A 151 10.21 -46.00 -22.82
CA PRO A 151 11.36 -45.48 -22.07
C PRO A 151 11.40 -43.96 -22.00
N ARG A 152 12.09 -43.47 -20.97
CA ARG A 152 12.42 -42.07 -20.75
C ARG A 152 13.43 -41.62 -21.80
N ASP A 153 13.17 -40.50 -22.45
CA ASP A 153 14.17 -39.48 -22.74
C ASP A 153 13.47 -38.14 -23.05
N HIS A 154 14.21 -37.06 -22.82
CA HIS A 154 13.85 -35.63 -22.96
C HIS A 154 13.41 -34.91 -21.67
N SER A 155 14.43 -34.46 -20.96
CA SER A 155 14.38 -33.27 -20.11
C SER A 155 13.75 -32.08 -20.87
N PRO A 156 12.77 -31.37 -20.30
CA PRO A 156 12.25 -30.15 -20.94
C PRO A 156 13.32 -29.04 -20.88
N PRO A 157 13.57 -28.31 -21.98
CA PRO A 157 14.50 -27.18 -21.97
C PRO A 157 14.03 -26.09 -21.00
N PRO A 158 14.96 -25.32 -20.39
CA PRO A 158 14.62 -24.25 -19.47
C PRO A 158 13.68 -23.24 -20.14
N PRO A 159 12.67 -22.73 -19.42
CA PRO A 159 11.73 -21.77 -19.99
C PRO A 159 12.47 -20.49 -20.38
N GLU A 160 12.46 -20.16 -21.67
CA GLU A 160 12.98 -18.90 -22.16
C GLU A 160 12.27 -17.72 -21.49
N ASP A 161 13.07 -16.76 -21.05
CA ASP A 161 12.62 -15.57 -20.35
C ASP A 161 11.86 -14.63 -21.30
N LYS A 162 10.52 -14.74 -21.26
CA LYS A 162 9.56 -13.94 -22.03
C LYS A 162 9.57 -12.43 -21.70
N PHE A 163 10.48 -11.98 -20.83
CA PHE A 163 10.64 -10.57 -20.47
C PHE A 163 11.78 -9.86 -21.20
N THR A 164 12.60 -10.56 -21.98
CA THR A 164 13.73 -9.98 -22.73
C THR A 164 13.29 -9.08 -23.91
N GLY A 165 12.03 -9.17 -24.35
CA GLY A 165 11.49 -8.38 -25.47
C GLY A 165 10.45 -7.31 -25.09
N ARG A 166 10.12 -7.12 -23.81
CA ARG A 166 9.18 -6.06 -23.41
C ARG A 166 9.94 -4.74 -23.28
N VAL A 167 9.71 -3.84 -24.23
CA VAL A 167 10.17 -2.46 -24.15
C VAL A 167 9.66 -1.85 -22.85
N LYS A 168 10.58 -1.52 -21.95
CA LYS A 168 10.27 -0.91 -20.66
C LYS A 168 9.72 0.49 -20.96
N GLU A 169 8.52 0.79 -20.48
CA GLU A 169 7.76 2.06 -20.69
C GLU A 169 8.53 3.34 -20.28
N PHE A 170 9.73 3.20 -19.70
CA PHE A 170 10.64 4.29 -19.35
C PHE A 170 12.01 4.02 -19.96
N GLN A 171 12.09 4.01 -21.29
CA GLN A 171 13.36 4.12 -21.98
C GLN A 171 13.86 5.56 -21.79
N THR A 172 14.67 5.79 -20.76
CA THR A 172 15.32 7.08 -20.52
C THR A 172 16.21 7.40 -21.72
N SER A 173 15.79 8.39 -22.51
CA SER A 173 16.55 8.88 -23.66
C SER A 173 17.84 9.52 -23.16
N SER A 174 18.90 8.72 -23.10
CA SER A 174 20.26 9.18 -22.75
C SER A 174 20.79 10.07 -23.87
N SER A 175 20.39 11.34 -23.84
CA SER A 175 20.93 12.39 -24.69
C SER A 175 22.01 13.12 -23.90
N SER A 176 23.27 12.88 -24.25
CA SER A 176 24.47 13.45 -23.61
C SER A 176 24.61 14.98 -23.73
N ALA A 177 23.71 15.68 -24.42
CA ALA A 177 23.77 17.13 -24.61
C ALA A 177 22.66 17.86 -23.80
N PRO A 178 22.98 18.94 -23.05
CA PRO A 178 21.97 19.74 -22.34
C PRO A 178 21.05 20.45 -23.34
N LYS A 179 19.77 20.04 -23.39
CA LYS A 179 18.77 20.70 -24.24
C LYS A 179 18.32 22.02 -23.61
N ARG A 180 18.23 23.08 -24.41
CA ARG A 180 17.72 24.39 -23.95
C ARG A 180 16.22 24.31 -23.72
N LEU A 181 15.73 25.05 -22.72
CA LEU A 181 14.35 24.95 -22.21
C LEU A 181 13.28 25.28 -23.29
N ASN A 182 13.65 26.07 -24.31
CA ASN A 182 12.77 26.41 -25.44
C ASN A 182 12.75 25.35 -26.55
N ASP A 183 13.72 24.43 -26.60
CA ASP A 183 13.72 23.28 -27.53
C ASP A 183 12.82 22.14 -27.03
N VAL A 184 12.28 22.30 -25.82
CA VAL A 184 11.26 21.43 -25.19
C VAL A 184 9.86 22.04 -25.37
N ALA A 185 9.65 22.87 -26.41
CA ALA A 185 8.31 23.07 -26.96
C ALA A 185 7.88 21.75 -27.61
N GLN A 186 7.42 20.81 -26.77
CA GLN A 186 6.86 19.54 -27.20
C GLN A 186 5.64 19.82 -28.08
N ALA A 187 5.81 19.73 -29.40
CA ALA A 187 4.67 19.45 -30.26
C ALA A 187 3.98 18.21 -29.68
N PRO A 188 2.63 18.19 -29.58
CA PRO A 188 1.92 17.01 -29.13
C PRO A 188 2.44 15.79 -29.90
N PRO A 189 2.81 14.70 -29.21
CA PRO A 189 3.40 13.55 -29.88
C PRO A 189 2.43 13.03 -30.95
N GLU A 190 2.87 13.07 -32.21
CA GLU A 190 2.07 12.57 -33.32
C GLU A 190 2.02 11.04 -33.25
N PHE A 191 0.85 10.50 -32.94
CA PHE A 191 0.61 9.07 -32.99
C PHE A 191 0.66 8.61 -34.45
N LYS A 192 1.74 7.93 -34.82
CA LYS A 192 1.84 7.24 -36.12
C LYS A 192 0.64 6.31 -36.28
N LYS A 193 -0.06 6.42 -37.41
CA LYS A 193 -1.25 5.63 -37.75
C LYS A 193 -0.99 4.15 -37.45
N LEU A 194 -1.88 3.54 -36.66
CA LEU A 194 -1.80 2.11 -36.34
C LEU A 194 -1.74 1.30 -37.65
N PRO A 195 -1.00 0.17 -37.67
CA PRO A 195 -0.90 -0.66 -38.86
C PRO A 195 -2.30 -1.06 -39.33
N ARG A 196 -2.53 -0.98 -40.64
CA ARG A 196 -3.80 -1.32 -41.31
C ARG A 196 -4.19 -2.75 -40.92
N GLY A 197 -5.16 -2.87 -39.99
CA GLY A 197 -5.58 -4.15 -39.39
C GLY A 197 -5.71 -4.14 -37.86
N ALA A 198 -5.12 -3.16 -37.15
CA ALA A 198 -5.36 -2.97 -35.72
C ALA A 198 -6.70 -2.25 -35.50
N SER A 199 -7.77 -3.03 -35.33
CA SER A 199 -9.07 -2.50 -34.91
C SER A 199 -8.93 -1.82 -33.55
N SER A 200 -9.53 -0.63 -33.41
CA SER A 200 -9.68 0.05 -32.14
C SER A 200 -10.56 -0.83 -31.26
N ALA A 201 -9.95 -1.65 -30.41
CA ALA A 201 -10.60 -2.67 -29.59
C ALA A 201 -11.33 -2.08 -28.38
N ILE A 202 -12.10 -1.01 -28.62
CA ILE A 202 -12.88 -0.28 -27.62
C ILE A 202 -14.31 -0.82 -27.49
N GLY A 203 -14.77 -1.71 -28.39
CA GLY A 203 -16.17 -2.18 -28.38
C GLY A 203 -16.42 -3.69 -28.38
N LYS A 204 -15.40 -4.55 -28.29
CA LYS A 204 -15.57 -6.02 -28.41
C LYS A 204 -14.91 -6.85 -27.30
N ARG A 205 -14.39 -6.21 -26.24
CA ARG A 205 -13.73 -6.89 -25.11
C ARG A 205 -14.53 -6.90 -23.81
N ASP A 206 -15.80 -6.49 -23.82
CA ASP A 206 -16.67 -6.53 -22.64
C ASP A 206 -16.94 -7.96 -22.11
N ALA A 207 -16.57 -9.00 -22.87
CA ALA A 207 -16.77 -10.38 -22.48
C ALA A 207 -15.65 -10.97 -21.59
N VAL A 208 -14.52 -10.29 -21.38
CA VAL A 208 -13.42 -10.81 -20.53
C VAL A 208 -13.18 -9.90 -19.33
N LEU A 209 -14.25 -9.60 -18.59
CA LEU A 209 -14.11 -9.04 -17.25
C LEU A 209 -13.60 -10.14 -16.32
N SER A 210 -12.53 -9.86 -15.57
CA SER A 210 -12.04 -10.78 -14.54
C SER A 210 -13.16 -11.08 -13.54
N MET A 211 -13.24 -12.32 -13.03
CA MET A 211 -14.29 -12.70 -12.07
C MET A 211 -14.37 -11.76 -10.85
N SER A 212 -13.23 -11.20 -10.42
CA SER A 212 -13.18 -10.18 -9.36
C SER A 212 -13.86 -8.87 -9.75
N GLN A 213 -13.68 -8.41 -10.99
CA GLN A 213 -14.32 -7.19 -11.49
C GLN A 213 -15.83 -7.38 -11.65
N LYS A 214 -16.25 -8.56 -12.11
CA LYS A 214 -17.67 -8.94 -12.18
C LYS A 214 -18.35 -8.87 -10.80
N VAL A 215 -17.70 -9.40 -9.76
CA VAL A 215 -18.22 -9.35 -8.38
C VAL A 215 -18.33 -7.90 -7.87
N MET A 216 -17.34 -7.03 -8.15
CA MET A 216 -17.44 -5.62 -7.74
C MET A 216 -18.59 -4.90 -8.46
N MET A 217 -18.78 -5.14 -9.75
CA MET A 217 -19.90 -4.54 -10.49
C MET A 217 -21.27 -5.08 -10.04
N GLU A 218 -21.34 -6.36 -9.64
CA GLU A 218 -22.56 -6.96 -9.07
C GLU A 218 -22.91 -6.32 -7.71
N GLN A 219 -21.92 -6.08 -6.84
CA GLN A 219 -22.12 -5.35 -5.58
C GLN A 219 -22.59 -3.91 -5.80
N GLU A 220 -22.02 -3.21 -6.79
CA GLU A 220 -22.45 -1.86 -7.16
C GLU A 220 -23.88 -1.86 -7.71
N ARG A 221 -24.23 -2.87 -8.52
CA ARG A 221 -25.58 -3.05 -9.04
C ARG A 221 -26.59 -3.29 -7.92
N GLU A 222 -26.28 -4.14 -6.95
CA GLU A 222 -27.14 -4.40 -5.79
C GLU A 222 -27.37 -3.12 -4.97
N LYS A 223 -26.32 -2.36 -4.69
CA LYS A 223 -26.43 -1.06 -4.01
C LYS A 223 -27.31 -0.06 -4.78
N ALA A 224 -27.16 0.01 -6.09
CA ALA A 224 -27.99 0.88 -6.93
C ALA A 224 -29.47 0.46 -6.91
N ILE A 225 -29.76 -0.84 -6.95
CA ILE A 225 -31.12 -1.36 -6.86
C ILE A 225 -31.74 -1.05 -5.50
N VAL A 226 -31.01 -1.26 -4.40
CA VAL A 226 -31.47 -0.95 -3.05
C VAL A 226 -31.79 0.54 -2.94
N ARG A 227 -30.87 1.41 -3.35
CA ARG A 227 -31.08 2.86 -3.34
C ARG A 227 -32.28 3.27 -4.19
N TYR A 228 -32.45 2.67 -5.37
CA TYR A 228 -33.60 2.95 -6.23
C TYR A 228 -34.93 2.49 -5.60
N ARG A 229 -34.94 1.34 -4.92
CA ARG A 229 -36.11 0.84 -4.18
C ARG A 229 -36.47 1.75 -3.02
N GLU A 230 -35.49 2.19 -2.25
CA GLU A 230 -35.66 3.16 -1.17
C GLU A 230 -36.21 4.48 -1.72
N LEU A 231 -35.67 4.97 -2.84
CA LEU A 231 -36.11 6.22 -3.46
C LEU A 231 -37.54 6.09 -4.00
N LYS A 232 -37.91 4.98 -4.66
CA LYS A 232 -39.30 4.72 -5.08
C LYS A 232 -40.24 4.54 -3.89
N ALA A 233 -39.81 3.91 -2.80
CA ALA A 233 -40.61 3.76 -1.58
C ALA A 233 -40.85 5.12 -0.91
N SER A 234 -39.80 5.95 -0.79
CA SER A 234 -39.88 7.32 -0.30
C SER A 234 -40.78 8.19 -1.18
N ARG A 235 -40.68 8.06 -2.51
CA ARG A 235 -41.55 8.77 -3.46
C ARG A 235 -43.03 8.39 -3.32
N ARG A 236 -43.33 7.10 -3.06
CA ARG A 236 -44.70 6.63 -2.76
C ARG A 236 -45.22 7.15 -1.43
N GLN A 237 -44.38 7.21 -0.39
CA GLN A 237 -44.74 7.79 0.91
C GLN A 237 -44.96 9.31 0.83
N ALA A 238 -44.21 10.01 -0.03
CA ALA A 238 -44.34 11.43 -0.28
C ALA A 238 -45.53 11.82 -1.18
N GLY A 239 -46.33 10.84 -1.64
CA GLY A 239 -47.55 11.09 -2.43
C GLY A 239 -47.31 11.52 -3.88
N ASP A 240 -46.08 11.47 -4.38
CA ASP A 240 -45.76 11.81 -5.78
C ASP A 240 -46.01 10.60 -6.70
N VAL A 241 -47.28 10.40 -7.05
CA VAL A 241 -47.75 9.35 -7.96
C VAL A 241 -47.43 9.74 -9.42
N GLY A 242 -46.16 9.62 -9.78
CA GLY A 242 -45.67 9.81 -11.15
C GLY A 242 -45.76 8.57 -12.05
N ASP A 243 -46.62 7.59 -11.74
CA ASP A 243 -46.90 6.44 -12.61
C ASP A 243 -48.37 6.52 -13.09
N LYS A 244 -48.66 7.50 -13.95
CA LYS A 244 -49.85 7.52 -14.83
C LYS A 244 -49.39 7.88 -16.25
N ALA A 245 -48.78 6.94 -16.95
CA ALA A 245 -48.75 6.88 -18.41
C ALA A 245 -48.18 5.51 -18.81
N GLU A 246 -48.75 4.92 -19.86
CA GLU A 246 -48.37 3.63 -20.48
C GLU A 246 -48.94 2.36 -19.83
N ALA A 247 -50.28 2.30 -19.73
CA ALA A 247 -50.99 1.02 -19.73
C ALA A 247 -52.15 1.00 -20.74
N ASP A 248 -52.09 1.85 -21.78
CA ASP A 248 -52.97 1.82 -22.95
C ASP A 248 -52.16 2.18 -24.20
N ALA A 249 -51.55 1.16 -24.83
CA ALA A 249 -51.09 1.16 -26.22
C ALA A 249 -50.99 -0.30 -26.69
#